data_AF-A0A353D2J4-F1
#
_entry.id   AF-A0A353D2J4-F1
#
_cell.length_a   1.000
_cell.length_b   1.000
_cell.length_c   1.000
_cell.angle_alpha   90.00
_cell.angle_beta   90.00
_cell.angle_gamma   90.00
#
_symmetry.space_group_name_H-M   'P 1'
#
loop_
_entity.id
_entity.type
_entity.pdbx_description
1 polymer ?
#
loop_
_entity_poly.entity_id
_entity_poly.type
_entity_poly.pdbx_seq_one_letter_code
_entity_poly.pdbx_strand_id
1 'polypeptide(L)'
;MLTVILIAALFYVPFHVGPPILLAMLYGQDAEQRKAYVREILIESMLTMVIALGVFFWLWQEQLLIAVIVMIIMMALPYWRIWQFRKTALQQD
;
A
#
# COMPACT_ATOMS: atom_id res chain seq x y z
N MET A 1 -5.97 8.15 -22.82
CA MET A 1 -5.29 6.94 -22.29
C MET A 1 -4.07 7.30 -21.47
N LEU A 2 -3.04 7.91 -22.06
CA LEU A 2 -1.81 8.31 -21.36
C LEU A 2 -2.08 9.20 -20.12
N THR A 3 -2.95 10.20 -20.23
CA THR A 3 -3.27 11.11 -19.12
C THR A 3 -3.85 10.40 -17.90
N VAL A 4 -4.76 9.44 -18.10
CA VAL A 4 -5.38 8.67 -17.01
C VAL A 4 -4.33 7.80 -16.31
N ILE A 5 -3.47 7.14 -17.09
CA ILE A 5 -2.37 6.32 -16.57
C ILE A 5 -1.40 7.19 -15.76
N LEU A 6 -1.04 8.37 -16.26
CA LEU A 6 -0.14 9.29 -15.58
C LEU A 6 -0.74 9.81 -14.27
N ILE A 7 -2.02 10.19 -14.26
CA ILE A 7 -2.71 10.62 -13.04
C ILE A 7 -2.79 9.46 -12.05
N ALA A 8 -3.20 8.27 -12.50
CA ALA A 8 -3.24 7.09 -11.64
C ALA A 8 -1.85 6.80 -11.06
N ALA A 9 -0.77 6.77 -11.86
CA ALA A 9 0.57 6.53 -11.36
C ALA A 9 1.05 7.62 -10.39
N LEU A 10 0.84 8.89 -10.72
CA LEU A 10 1.31 10.03 -9.94
C LEU A 10 0.65 10.12 -8.57
N PHE A 11 -0.62 9.72 -8.44
CA PHE A 11 -1.32 9.76 -7.17
C PHE A 11 -1.34 8.40 -6.48
N TYR A 12 -1.64 7.33 -7.19
CA TYR A 12 -1.76 6.00 -6.58
C TYR A 12 -0.44 5.52 -5.99
N VAL A 13 0.67 5.59 -6.73
CA VAL A 13 1.94 5.03 -6.27
C VAL A 13 2.43 5.72 -4.98
N PRO A 14 2.46 7.07 -4.89
CA PRO A 14 2.86 7.72 -3.64
C PRO A 14 1.95 7.38 -2.46
N PHE A 15 0.62 7.34 -2.65
CA PHE A 15 -0.31 7.05 -1.55
C PHE A 15 -0.35 5.56 -1.15
N HIS A 16 -0.04 4.65 -2.07
CA HIS A 16 -0.02 3.23 -1.82
C HIS A 16 1.25 2.77 -1.10
N VAL A 17 2.35 3.51 -1.24
CA VAL A 17 3.68 3.09 -0.79
C VAL A 17 4.23 4.03 0.29
N GLY A 18 4.11 5.34 0.10
CA GLY A 18 4.73 6.36 0.95
C GLY A 18 4.23 6.32 2.39
N PRO A 19 2.94 6.59 2.66
CA PRO A 19 2.42 6.61 4.02
C PRO A 19 2.61 5.28 4.78
N PRO A 20 2.38 4.08 4.19
CA PRO A 20 2.66 2.82 4.87
C PRO A 20 4.12 2.70 5.32
N ILE A 21 5.09 3.07 4.47
CA ILE A 21 6.51 3.05 4.83
C ILE A 21 6.82 4.05 5.94
N LEU A 22 6.29 5.27 5.87
CA LEU A 22 6.49 6.29 6.91
C LEU A 22 5.96 5.82 8.26
N LEU A 23 4.79 5.17 8.26
CA LEU A 23 4.22 4.59 9.47
C LEU A 23 5.05 3.41 10.00
N ALA A 24 5.58 2.55 9.12
CA ALA A 24 6.48 1.47 9.51
C ALA A 24 7.77 2.01 10.18
N MET A 25 8.31 3.12 9.68
CA MET A 25 9.45 3.80 10.28
C MET A 25 9.13 4.39 11.66
N LEU A 26 7.89 4.88 11.85
CA LEU A 26 7.46 5.52 13.09
C LEU A 26 7.22 4.53 14.23
N TYR A 27 6.71 3.33 13.93
CA TYR A 27 6.24 2.39 14.96
C TYR A 27 7.25 1.35 15.45
N GLY A 28 8.41 1.18 14.81
CA GLY A 28 9.41 0.24 15.31
C GLY A 28 10.16 0.78 16.53
N GLN A 29 10.35 -0.05 17.55
CA GLN A 29 10.94 0.32 18.84
C GLN A 29 12.46 0.52 18.74
N ASP A 30 13.16 -0.33 17.97
CA ASP A 30 14.60 -0.24 17.73
C ASP A 30 14.96 -0.18 16.23
N ALA A 31 16.25 -0.09 15.91
CA ALA A 31 16.72 0.07 14.53
C ALA A 31 16.53 -1.21 13.69
N GLU A 32 16.72 -2.40 14.28
CA GLU A 32 16.58 -3.67 13.58
C GLU A 32 15.10 -3.99 13.30
N GLN A 33 14.23 -3.77 14.28
CA GLN A 33 12.80 -3.92 14.15
C GLN A 33 12.22 -2.93 13.12
N ARG A 34 12.63 -1.65 13.15
CA ARG A 34 12.24 -0.67 12.13
C ARG A 34 12.65 -1.10 10.73
N LYS A 35 13.88 -1.58 10.56
CA LYS A 35 14.38 -2.05 9.27
C LYS A 35 13.59 -3.26 8.75
N ALA A 36 13.29 -4.23 9.62
CA ALA A 36 12.47 -5.38 9.27
C ALA A 36 11.06 -4.95 8.84
N TYR A 37 10.39 -4.10 9.62
CA TYR A 37 9.03 -3.64 9.32
C TYR A 37 8.94 -2.79 8.05
N VAL A 38 9.88 -1.87 7.84
CA VAL A 38 9.94 -1.11 6.59
C VAL A 38 10.10 -2.03 5.39
N ARG A 39 10.96 -3.04 5.49
CA ARG A 39 11.17 -4.01 4.41
C ARG A 39 9.90 -4.82 4.13
N GLU A 40 9.24 -5.33 5.16
CA GLU A 40 8.00 -6.10 5.02
C GLU A 40 6.90 -5.25 4.36
N ILE A 41 6.66 -4.04 4.87
CA ILE A 41 5.63 -3.14 4.36
C ILE A 41 5.95 -2.66 2.95
N LEU A 42 7.22 -2.41 2.61
CA LEU A 42 7.63 -2.09 1.24
C LEU A 42 7.29 -3.24 0.28
N ILE A 43 7.63 -4.48 0.65
CA ILE A 43 7.34 -5.67 -0.18
C ILE A 43 5.83 -5.84 -0.37
N GLU A 44 5.05 -5.72 0.71
CA GLU A 44 3.60 -5.86 0.65
C GLU A 44 2.94 -4.74 -0.18
N SER A 45 3.41 -3.50 -0.02
CA SER A 45 2.94 -2.36 -0.82
C SER A 45 3.24 -2.56 -2.30
N MET A 46 4.43 -3.04 -2.66
CA MET A 46 4.79 -3.34 -4.05
C MET A 46 3.92 -4.46 -4.63
N LEU A 47 3.73 -5.56 -3.89
CA LEU A 47 2.94 -6.70 -4.36
C LEU A 47 1.49 -6.31 -4.62
N THR A 48 0.86 -5.65 -3.65
CA THR A 48 -0.54 -5.22 -3.75
C THR A 48 -0.73 -4.15 -4.84
N MET A 49 0.24 -3.26 -5.03
CA MET A 49 0.22 -2.27 -6.11
C MET A 49 0.29 -2.93 -7.49
N VAL A 50 1.19 -3.90 -7.69
CA VAL A 50 1.32 -4.63 -8.97
C VAL A 50 0.02 -5.36 -9.31
N ILE A 51 -0.58 -6.03 -8.32
CA ILE A 51 -1.88 -6.70 -8.49
C ILE A 51 -2.97 -5.68 -8.85
N ALA A 52 -3.05 -4.56 -8.12
CA ALA A 52 -4.04 -3.52 -8.36
C ALA A 52 -3.93 -2.91 -9.76
N LEU A 53 -2.71 -2.61 -10.21
CA LEU A 53 -2.46 -2.09 -11.56
C LEU A 53 -2.82 -3.11 -12.63
N GLY A 54 -2.48 -4.39 -12.43
CA GLY A 54 -2.87 -5.48 -13.33
C GLY A 54 -4.39 -5.57 -13.50
N VAL A 55 -5.13 -5.52 -12.38
CA VAL A 55 -6.61 -5.53 -12.41
C VAL A 55 -7.15 -4.26 -13.04
N PHE A 56 -6.57 -3.10 -12.75
CA PHE A 56 -6.99 -1.84 -13.37
C PHE A 56 -6.87 -1.90 -14.89
N PHE A 57 -5.72 -2.33 -15.42
CA PHE A 57 -5.52 -2.43 -16.87
C PHE A 57 -6.40 -3.48 -17.55
N TRP A 58 -6.82 -4.52 -16.82
CA TRP A 58 -7.81 -5.46 -17.32
C TRP A 58 -9.19 -4.79 -17.40
N LEU A 59 -9.64 -4.11 -16.35
CA LEU A 59 -11.03 -3.69 -16.20
C LEU A 59 -11.33 -2.24 -16.67
N TRP A 60 -10.32 -1.40 -16.93
CA TRP A 60 -10.54 0.06 -17.07
C TRP A 60 -11.43 0.50 -18.24
N GLN A 61 -11.50 -0.26 -19.34
CA GLN A 61 -12.29 0.14 -20.51
C GLN A 61 -13.78 -0.10 -20.32
N GLU A 62 -14.15 -1.20 -19.67
CA GLU A 62 -15.55 -1.64 -19.54
C GLU A 62 -16.12 -1.43 -18.14
N GLN A 63 -15.26 -1.48 -17.12
CA GLN A 63 -15.65 -1.58 -15.72
C GLN A 63 -14.77 -0.69 -14.82
N LEU A 64 -14.60 0.59 -15.21
CA LEU A 64 -13.74 1.55 -14.51
C LEU A 64 -14.05 1.65 -13.01
N LEU A 65 -15.32 1.65 -12.62
CA LEU A 65 -15.69 1.72 -11.20
C LEU A 65 -15.14 0.52 -10.41
N ILE A 66 -15.24 -0.70 -10.96
CA ILE A 66 -14.74 -1.92 -10.31
C ILE A 66 -13.22 -1.87 -10.23
N ALA A 67 -12.54 -1.42 -11.30
CA ALA A 67 -11.10 -1.21 -11.30
C ALA A 67 -10.65 -0.28 -10.15
N VAL A 68 -11.33 0.87 -10.00
CA VAL A 68 -11.03 1.84 -8.94
C VAL A 68 -11.30 1.26 -7.55
N ILE A 69 -12.40 0.53 -7.36
CA ILE A 69 -12.71 -0.14 -6.08
C ILE A 69 -11.59 -1.11 -5.70
N VAL A 70 -11.13 -1.94 -6.64
CA VAL A 70 -10.02 -2.88 -6.39
C VAL A 70 -8.75 -2.14 -6.02
N MET A 71 -8.43 -1.05 -6.72
CA MET A 71 -7.27 -0.22 -6.38
C MET A 71 -7.34 0.33 -4.96
N ILE A 72 -8.51 0.83 -4.53
CA ILE A 72 -8.72 1.33 -3.17
C ILE A 72 -8.58 0.21 -2.13
N ILE A 73 -9.18 -0.96 -2.38
CA ILE A 73 -9.08 -2.12 -1.48
C ILE A 73 -7.62 -2.56 -1.33
N MET A 74 -6.91 -2.70 -2.44
CA MET A 74 -5.50 -3.10 -2.43
C MET A 74 -4.63 -2.06 -1.70
N MET A 75 -4.97 -0.77 -1.84
CA MET A 75 -4.28 0.31 -1.12
C MET A 75 -4.52 0.27 0.38
N ALA A 76 -5.67 -0.22 0.85
CA ALA A 76 -5.93 -0.34 2.28
C ALA A 76 -5.12 -1.46 2.95
N LEU A 77 -4.66 -2.46 2.21
CA LEU A 77 -3.98 -3.64 2.79
C LEU A 77 -2.69 -3.31 3.55
N PRO A 78 -1.73 -2.52 3.00
CA PRO A 78 -0.55 -2.11 3.76
C PRO A 78 -0.89 -1.33 5.04
N TYR A 79 -1.92 -0.49 5.02
CA TYR A 79 -2.37 0.26 6.20
C TYR A 79 -2.98 -0.66 7.27
N TRP A 80 -3.74 -1.66 6.83
CA TRP A 80 -4.27 -2.68 7.73
C TRP A 80 -3.15 -3.46 8.42
N ARG A 81 -2.10 -3.83 7.68
CA ARG A 81 -0.93 -4.50 8.25
C ARG A 81 -0.21 -3.64 9.30
N ILE A 82 0.01 -2.36 9.01
CA ILE A 82 0.56 -1.39 9.96
C ILE A 82 -0.28 -1.34 11.24
N TRP A 83 -1.61 -1.31 11.11
CA TRP A 83 -2.50 -1.27 12.27
C TRP A 83 -2.39 -2.53 13.14
N GLN A 84 -2.24 -3.71 12.52
CA GLN A 84 -1.97 -4.95 13.25
C GLN A 84 -0.65 -4.86 14.03
N PHE A 85 0.44 -4.41 13.41
CA PHE A 85 1.73 -4.25 14.08
C PHE A 85 1.66 -3.29 15.27
N ARG A 86 1.00 -2.13 15.09
CA ARG A 86 0.81 -1.17 16.17
C ARG A 86 0.11 -1.80 17.37
N LYS A 87 -0.92 -2.63 17.16
CA LYS A 87 -1.61 -3.30 18.26
C LYS A 87 -0.70 -4.26 19.01
N THR A 88 0.10 -5.05 18.30
CA THR A 88 1.03 -5.99 18.92
C THR A 88 2.09 -5.25 19.74
N ALA A 89 2.62 -4.13 19.24
CA ALA A 89 3.58 -3.31 19.97
C ALA A 89 3.00 -2.75 21.28
N LEU A 90 1.76 -2.24 21.26
CA LEU A 90 1.09 -1.68 22.46
C LEU A 90 0.71 -2.73 23.51
N GLN A 91 0.75 -4.03 23.19
CA GLN A 91 0.42 -5.11 24.13
C GLN A 91 1.65 -5.67 24.87
N GLN A 92 2.86 -5.26 24.46
CA GLN A 92 4.12 -5.71 25.05
C GLN A 92 4.67 -4.73 26.10
N ASP A 93 4.08 -3.53 26.19
CA ASP A 93 4.34 -2.50 27.21
C ASP A 93 3.36 -2.64 28.40
#